data_AF-A0A7S1LML9-F1
#
_entry.id   AF-A0A7S1LML9-F1
#
_cell.length_a   1.000
_cell.length_b   1.000
_cell.length_c   1.000
_cell.angle_alpha   90.00
_cell.angle_beta   90.00
_cell.angle_gamma   90.00
#
_symmetry.space_group_name_H-M   'P 1'
#
loop_
_entity.id
_entity.type
_entity.pdbx_description
1 polymer ?
#
loop_
_entity_poly.entity_id
_entity_poly.type
_entity_poly.pdbx_seq_one_letter_code
_entity_poly.pdbx_strand_id
1 'polypeptide(L)'
;NYSTPGKSNAQSITRTSSGASRDPEQHAILKNLGAHMTIAQVLRSIFTHGTGGDPSTGRVKSWVREILTAAYELLELMVADSKPVAWDLFPYCEVFTRHLPLRAGSLAVLGHMFDGNIDLVSSLGDNVMQDLVLAMSVTEYDPRVARVLHLLVYQDGQLIR
;
A
#
# COMPACT_ATOMS: atom_id res chain seq x y z
N ASN A 1 -49.08 2.47 -24.27
CA ASN A 1 -49.05 2.88 -22.85
C ASN A 1 -48.03 2.03 -22.12
N TYR A 2 -47.09 2.72 -21.48
CA TYR A 2 -45.75 2.28 -21.12
C TYR A 2 -45.70 1.12 -20.12
N SER A 3 -45.04 0.02 -20.51
CA SER A 3 -44.50 -0.97 -19.58
C SER A 3 -43.22 -0.40 -18.95
N THR A 4 -43.27 -0.09 -17.66
CA THR A 4 -42.11 0.33 -16.88
C THR A 4 -41.05 -0.78 -16.82
N PRO A 5 -39.76 -0.50 -17.11
CA PRO A 5 -38.69 -1.48 -17.00
C PRO A 5 -38.45 -1.87 -15.55
N GLY A 6 -38.10 -3.14 -15.35
CA GLY A 6 -37.79 -3.72 -14.05
C GLY A 6 -36.76 -2.88 -13.29
N LYS A 7 -37.09 -2.59 -12.03
CA LYS A 7 -36.15 -2.05 -11.06
C LYS A 7 -34.95 -2.99 -11.01
N SER A 8 -33.81 -2.55 -11.53
CA SER A 8 -32.53 -3.21 -11.31
C SER A 8 -32.37 -3.38 -9.81
N ASN A 9 -32.19 -4.63 -9.37
CA ASN A 9 -31.70 -4.95 -8.04
C ASN A 9 -30.32 -4.31 -7.90
N ALA A 10 -30.28 -3.04 -7.52
CA ALA A 10 -29.12 -2.47 -6.86
C ALA A 10 -29.06 -3.18 -5.50
N GLN A 11 -28.42 -4.36 -5.49
CA GLN A 11 -27.93 -4.94 -4.26
C GLN A 11 -27.00 -3.89 -3.65
N SER A 12 -27.57 -3.14 -2.71
CA SER A 12 -26.82 -2.32 -1.78
C SER A 12 -25.87 -3.27 -1.07
N ILE A 13 -24.61 -3.29 -1.50
CA ILE A 13 -23.53 -3.91 -0.76
C ILE A 13 -23.38 -3.04 0.49
N THR A 14 -24.09 -3.43 1.54
CA THR A 14 -23.89 -2.89 2.87
C THR A 14 -22.43 -3.13 3.21
N ARG A 15 -21.62 -2.06 3.27
CA ARG A 15 -20.29 -2.10 3.88
C ARG A 15 -20.47 -2.54 5.32
N THR A 16 -20.27 -3.82 5.60
CA THR A 16 -20.03 -4.28 6.97
C THR A 16 -18.62 -3.85 7.33
N SER A 17 -18.50 -2.64 7.87
CA SER A 17 -17.35 -2.18 8.64
C SER A 17 -17.33 -2.92 9.99
N SER A 18 -16.99 -4.20 9.95
CA SER A 18 -16.72 -5.00 11.14
C SER A 18 -15.62 -5.97 10.77
N GLY A 19 -14.49 -5.87 11.45
CA GLY A 19 -13.21 -6.53 11.18
C GLY A 19 -13.34 -7.71 10.22
N ALA A 20 -12.80 -7.54 9.01
CA ALA A 20 -12.59 -8.65 8.10
C ALA A 20 -11.89 -9.73 8.94
N SER A 21 -12.62 -10.79 9.25
CA SER A 21 -12.08 -11.96 9.90
C SER A 21 -10.88 -12.35 9.05
N ARG A 22 -9.68 -12.26 9.63
CA ARG A 22 -8.46 -12.73 8.99
C ARG A 22 -8.59 -14.24 8.89
N ASP A 23 -9.32 -14.70 7.89
CA ASP A 23 -9.40 -16.11 7.56
C ASP A 23 -8.01 -16.51 7.04
N PRO A 24 -7.24 -17.28 7.82
CA PRO A 24 -5.87 -17.63 7.45
C PRO A 24 -5.83 -18.42 6.14
N GLU A 25 -6.91 -19.15 5.81
CA GLU A 25 -7.02 -19.94 4.60
C GLU A 25 -7.17 -19.04 3.36
N GLN A 26 -8.04 -18.02 3.43
CA GLN A 26 -8.17 -17.02 2.36
C GLN A 26 -6.87 -16.25 2.14
N HIS A 27 -6.19 -15.88 3.23
CA HIS A 27 -4.90 -15.21 3.14
C HIS A 27 -3.84 -16.08 2.45
N ALA A 28 -3.73 -17.35 2.85
CA ALA A 28 -2.81 -18.30 2.22
C ALA A 28 -3.10 -18.49 0.73
N ILE A 29 -4.38 -18.58 0.35
CA ILE A 29 -4.81 -18.67 -1.06
C ILE A 29 -4.37 -17.42 -1.83
N LEU A 30 -4.64 -16.21 -1.33
CA LEU A 30 -4.27 -14.96 -2.00
C LEU A 30 -2.75 -14.84 -2.20
N LYS A 31 -1.97 -15.24 -1.19
CA LYS A 31 -0.51 -15.29 -1.29
C LYS A 31 -0.03 -16.29 -2.33
N ASN A 32 -0.59 -17.51 -2.32
CA ASN A 32 -0.21 -18.56 -3.28
C ASN A 32 -0.58 -18.22 -4.72
N LEU A 33 -1.63 -17.42 -4.92
CA LEU A 33 -2.03 -16.90 -6.24
C LEU A 33 -1.21 -15.67 -6.67
N GLY A 34 -0.27 -15.19 -5.85
CA GLY A 34 0.53 -14.00 -6.15
C GLY A 34 -0.30 -12.71 -6.21
N ALA A 35 -1.42 -12.63 -5.47
CA ALA A 35 -2.32 -11.48 -5.53
C ALA A 35 -1.63 -10.15 -5.18
N HIS A 36 -0.65 -10.17 -4.26
CA HIS A 36 0.16 -9.01 -3.89
C HIS A 36 0.91 -8.41 -5.08
N MET A 37 1.39 -9.25 -6.00
CA MET A 37 2.09 -8.79 -7.21
C MET A 37 1.14 -8.08 -8.16
N THR A 38 -0.05 -8.65 -8.37
CA THR A 38 -1.09 -8.02 -9.19
C THR A 38 -1.51 -6.66 -8.59
N ILE A 39 -1.67 -6.58 -7.27
CA ILE A 39 -2.01 -5.32 -6.60
C ILE A 39 -0.89 -4.30 -6.78
N ALA A 40 0.37 -4.68 -6.55
CA ALA A 40 1.52 -3.79 -6.74
C ALA A 40 1.63 -3.25 -8.19
N GLN A 41 1.34 -4.10 -9.17
CA GLN A 41 1.27 -3.71 -10.58
C GLN A 41 0.13 -2.74 -10.87
N VAL A 42 -1.06 -2.97 -10.30
CA VAL A 42 -2.20 -2.05 -10.42
C VAL A 42 -1.84 -0.69 -9.81
N LEU A 43 -1.23 -0.67 -8.62
CA LEU A 43 -0.76 0.57 -7.99
C LEU A 43 0.24 1.31 -8.87
N ARG A 44 1.26 0.60 -9.37
CA ARG A 44 2.24 1.18 -10.30
C ARG A 44 1.57 1.78 -11.54
N SER A 45 0.60 1.07 -12.13
CA SER A 45 -0.15 1.54 -13.30
C SER A 45 -0.93 2.82 -12.98
N ILE A 46 -1.62 2.86 -11.83
CA ILE A 46 -2.37 4.04 -11.38
C ILE A 46 -1.48 5.28 -11.33
N PHE A 47 -0.29 5.12 -10.76
CA PHE A 47 0.64 6.24 -10.59
C PHE A 47 1.42 6.60 -11.85
N THR A 48 1.80 5.63 -12.67
CA THR A 48 2.57 5.86 -13.91
C THR A 48 1.73 6.57 -14.97
N HIS A 49 0.45 6.19 -15.09
CA HIS A 49 -0.43 6.72 -16.12
C HIS A 49 -1.31 7.87 -15.64
N GLY A 50 -1.19 8.28 -14.37
CA GLY A 50 -2.02 9.32 -13.77
C GLY A 50 -3.52 8.98 -13.83
N THR A 51 -3.87 7.71 -13.97
CA THR A 51 -5.26 7.28 -14.15
C THR A 51 -6.02 7.57 -12.87
N GLY A 52 -6.90 8.55 -12.92
CA GLY A 52 -7.67 8.94 -11.75
C GLY A 52 -7.44 10.36 -11.26
N GLY A 53 -6.45 11.09 -11.77
CA GLY A 53 -6.40 12.54 -11.58
C GLY A 53 -7.47 13.21 -12.43
N ASP A 54 -8.22 14.14 -11.85
CA ASP A 54 -8.89 15.17 -12.63
C ASP A 54 -7.81 16.20 -13.01
N PRO A 55 -7.46 16.32 -14.30
CA PRO A 55 -6.42 17.25 -14.75
C PRO A 55 -6.75 18.71 -14.46
N SER A 56 -8.04 19.04 -14.34
CA SER A 56 -8.52 20.41 -14.15
C SER A 56 -8.45 20.86 -12.69
N THR A 57 -8.51 19.91 -11.74
CA THR A 57 -8.53 20.21 -10.31
C THR A 57 -7.32 19.67 -9.55
N GLY A 58 -6.47 18.86 -10.20
CA GLY A 58 -5.37 18.16 -9.56
C GLY A 58 -5.83 17.12 -8.52
N ARG A 59 -7.14 16.84 -8.43
CA ARG A 59 -7.70 15.93 -7.42
C ARG A 59 -7.75 14.51 -7.94
N VAL A 60 -7.37 13.56 -7.09
CA VAL A 60 -7.62 12.14 -7.32
C VAL A 60 -9.13 11.89 -7.19
N LYS A 61 -9.74 11.30 -8.22
CA LYS A 61 -11.13 10.83 -8.26
C LYS A 61 -11.41 9.94 -7.06
N SER A 62 -12.61 10.06 -6.48
CA SER A 62 -13.01 9.34 -5.26
C SER A 62 -12.84 7.83 -5.39
N TRP A 63 -13.25 7.23 -6.51
CA TRP A 63 -13.12 5.80 -6.75
C TRP A 63 -11.66 5.33 -6.78
N VAL A 64 -10.71 6.16 -7.26
CA VAL A 64 -9.28 5.82 -7.20
C VAL A 64 -8.77 5.87 -5.78
N ARG A 65 -9.24 6.83 -4.97
CA ARG A 65 -8.90 6.87 -3.55
C ARG A 65 -9.37 5.59 -2.83
N GLU A 66 -10.57 5.11 -3.14
CA GLU A 66 -11.11 3.88 -2.56
C GLU A 66 -10.32 2.64 -2.99
N ILE A 67 -9.94 2.53 -4.26
CA ILE A 67 -9.07 1.45 -4.76
C ILE A 67 -7.72 1.50 -4.04
N LEU A 68 -7.10 2.67 -3.92
CA LEU A 68 -5.82 2.82 -3.25
C LEU A 68 -5.91 2.41 -1.77
N THR A 69 -6.95 2.84 -1.05
CA THR A 69 -7.16 2.44 0.35
C THR A 69 -7.28 0.92 0.47
N ALA A 70 -8.18 0.29 -0.30
CA ALA A 70 -8.37 -1.16 -0.25
C ALA A 70 -7.12 -1.95 -0.65
N ALA A 71 -6.38 -1.46 -1.66
CA ALA A 71 -5.14 -2.08 -2.11
C ALA A 71 -4.06 -2.04 -1.01
N TYR A 72 -3.88 -0.91 -0.33
CA TYR A 72 -2.91 -0.82 0.75
C TYR A 72 -3.31 -1.66 1.97
N GLU A 73 -4.59 -1.66 2.36
CA GLU A 73 -5.09 -2.50 3.44
C GLU A 73 -4.83 -3.99 3.16
N LEU A 74 -5.05 -4.43 1.91
CA LEU A 74 -4.83 -5.82 1.53
C LEU A 74 -3.32 -6.16 1.48
N LEU A 75 -2.48 -5.28 0.94
CA LEU A 75 -1.03 -5.47 0.95
C LEU A 75 -0.45 -5.49 2.38
N GLU A 76 -0.94 -4.61 3.25
CA GLU A 76 -0.54 -4.55 4.66
C GLU A 76 -0.82 -5.88 5.35
N LEU A 77 -2.03 -6.43 5.16
CA LEU A 77 -2.37 -7.75 5.65
C LEU A 77 -1.42 -8.81 5.11
N MET A 78 -1.25 -8.89 3.78
CA MET A 78 -0.43 -9.93 3.13
C MET A 78 1.04 -9.89 3.54
N VAL A 79 1.59 -8.70 3.81
CA VAL A 79 3.01 -8.53 4.14
C VAL A 79 3.29 -8.70 5.63
N ALA A 80 2.35 -8.34 6.51
CA ALA A 80 2.48 -8.49 7.95
C ALA A 80 2.73 -9.94 8.39
N ASP A 81 2.18 -10.91 7.67
CA ASP A 81 2.26 -12.33 8.01
C ASP A 81 3.31 -13.10 7.18
N SER A 82 4.11 -12.42 6.34
CA SER A 82 4.95 -13.12 5.35
C SER A 82 6.17 -12.34 4.83
N LYS A 83 7.36 -12.65 5.36
CA LYS A 83 8.65 -12.18 4.83
C LYS A 83 8.85 -12.43 3.32
N PRO A 84 8.47 -13.59 2.74
CA PRO A 84 8.56 -13.78 1.29
C PRO A 84 7.73 -12.77 0.48
N VAL A 85 6.57 -12.34 1.00
CA VAL A 85 5.74 -11.33 0.31
C VAL A 85 6.44 -9.97 0.34
N ALA A 86 7.16 -9.63 1.41
CA ALA A 86 7.98 -8.43 1.46
C ALA A 86 9.07 -8.44 0.38
N TRP A 87 9.71 -9.58 0.16
CA TRP A 87 10.69 -9.75 -0.92
C TRP A 87 10.08 -9.65 -2.31
N ASP A 88 8.92 -10.25 -2.53
CA ASP A 88 8.20 -10.11 -3.80
C ASP A 88 7.80 -8.66 -4.10
N LEU A 89 7.46 -7.89 -3.07
CA LEU A 89 7.10 -6.48 -3.17
C LEU A 89 8.31 -5.54 -3.25
N PHE A 90 9.53 -6.01 -2.95
CA PHE A 90 10.75 -5.20 -2.94
C PHE A 90 11.00 -4.44 -4.26
N PRO A 91 10.83 -5.04 -5.46
CA PRO A 91 10.98 -4.31 -6.73
C PRO A 91 9.97 -3.15 -6.91
N TYR A 92 8.92 -3.11 -6.10
CA TYR A 92 7.87 -2.09 -6.14
C TYR A 92 8.00 -1.05 -5.01
N CYS A 93 9.08 -1.05 -4.22
CA CYS A 93 9.26 -0.08 -3.14
C CYS A 93 9.09 1.38 -3.59
N GLU A 94 9.52 1.73 -4.81
CA GLU A 94 9.34 3.07 -5.38
C GLU A 94 7.86 3.51 -5.48
N VAL A 95 6.94 2.55 -5.70
CA VAL A 95 5.49 2.80 -5.75
C VAL A 95 4.98 3.28 -4.39
N PHE A 96 5.65 2.87 -3.31
CA PHE A 96 5.26 3.20 -1.95
C PHE A 96 5.88 4.51 -1.44
N THR A 97 6.96 4.98 -2.06
CA THR A 97 7.76 6.13 -1.58
C THR A 97 7.69 7.37 -2.46
N ARG A 98 7.38 7.26 -3.76
CA ARG A 98 7.47 8.40 -4.69
C ARG A 98 6.25 9.32 -4.73
N HIS A 99 5.11 8.90 -4.18
CA HIS A 99 3.85 9.63 -4.34
C HIS A 99 3.50 10.44 -3.10
N LEU A 100 4.03 11.67 -3.06
CA LEU A 100 3.80 12.63 -1.99
C LEU A 100 2.42 13.31 -2.10
N PRO A 101 1.75 13.64 -0.97
CA PRO A 101 2.11 13.21 0.38
C PRO A 101 1.93 11.69 0.53
N LEU A 102 2.83 11.06 1.29
CA LEU A 102 2.78 9.62 1.50
C LEU A 102 1.45 9.22 2.16
N ARG A 103 0.88 8.14 1.65
CA ARG A 103 -0.38 7.61 2.18
C ARG A 103 -0.10 6.76 3.42
N ALA A 104 -0.97 6.87 4.42
CA ALA A 104 -0.91 6.08 5.65
C ALA A 104 -0.71 4.57 5.38
N GLY A 105 -1.51 4.00 4.48
CA GLY A 105 -1.40 2.58 4.12
C GLY A 105 -0.09 2.23 3.41
N SER A 106 0.50 3.16 2.63
CA SER A 106 1.80 2.96 2.01
C SER A 106 2.91 2.82 3.06
N LEU A 107 2.89 3.68 4.07
CA LEU A 107 3.82 3.63 5.20
C LEU A 107 3.61 2.40 6.08
N ALA A 108 2.38 1.92 6.21
CA ALA A 108 2.09 0.68 6.92
C ALA A 108 2.68 -0.55 6.20
N VAL A 109 2.50 -0.64 4.88
CA VAL A 109 3.11 -1.68 4.04
C VAL A 109 4.63 -1.66 4.17
N LEU A 110 5.27 -0.48 4.01
CA LEU A 110 6.72 -0.33 4.18
C LEU A 110 7.18 -0.71 5.59
N GLY A 111 6.43 -0.30 6.61
CA GLY A 111 6.70 -0.67 7.99
C GLY A 111 6.77 -2.18 8.17
N HIS A 112 5.76 -2.92 7.71
CA HIS A 112 5.75 -4.38 7.80
C HIS A 112 6.77 -5.07 6.88
N MET A 113 7.10 -4.49 5.72
CA MET A 113 8.14 -5.03 4.84
C MET A 113 9.52 -5.02 5.51
N PHE A 114 9.83 -3.95 6.25
CA PHE A 114 11.14 -3.73 6.83
C PHE A 114 11.28 -4.29 8.24
N ASP A 115 10.22 -4.29 9.05
CA ASP A 115 10.28 -4.72 10.45
C ASP A 115 10.84 -6.15 10.60
N GLY A 116 11.97 -6.27 11.31
CA GLY A 116 12.70 -7.54 11.51
C GLY A 116 13.20 -8.21 10.22
N ASN A 117 13.34 -7.47 9.12
CA ASN A 117 13.76 -7.97 7.81
C ASN A 117 15.11 -7.34 7.38
N ILE A 118 16.14 -7.58 8.19
CA ILE A 118 17.48 -7.00 8.05
C ILE A 118 18.09 -7.25 6.65
N ASP A 119 17.92 -8.44 6.09
CA ASP A 119 18.46 -8.77 4.75
C ASP A 119 17.85 -7.90 3.65
N LEU A 120 16.55 -7.65 3.74
CA LEU A 120 15.82 -6.81 2.79
C LEU A 120 16.23 -5.34 2.95
N VAL A 121 16.34 -4.86 4.19
CA VAL A 121 16.81 -3.49 4.48
C VAL A 121 18.25 -3.28 4.02
N SER A 122 19.12 -4.27 4.23
CA SER A 122 20.52 -4.22 3.78
C SER A 122 20.64 -4.20 2.25
N SER A 123 19.65 -4.76 1.54
CA SER A 123 19.59 -4.77 0.07
C SER A 123 19.01 -3.50 -0.54
N LEU A 124 18.43 -2.58 0.25
CA LEU A 124 17.86 -1.33 -0.27
C LEU A 124 18.92 -0.40 -0.86
N GLY A 125 18.63 0.18 -2.02
CA GLY A 125 19.38 1.34 -2.49
C GLY A 125 19.03 2.60 -1.71
N ASP A 126 19.89 3.61 -1.77
CA ASP A 126 19.70 4.89 -1.07
C ASP A 126 18.45 5.67 -1.54
N ASN A 127 17.95 5.37 -2.75
CA ASN A 127 16.78 6.02 -3.34
C ASN A 127 15.54 5.95 -2.43
N VAL A 128 15.30 4.82 -1.77
CA VAL A 128 14.14 4.65 -0.88
C VAL A 128 14.26 5.54 0.35
N MET A 129 15.47 5.65 0.91
CA MET A 129 15.74 6.52 2.05
C MET A 129 15.62 8.00 1.65
N GLN A 130 16.15 8.37 0.48
CA GLN A 130 16.04 9.72 -0.06
C GLN A 130 14.58 10.14 -0.28
N ASP A 131 13.76 9.26 -0.86
CA ASP A 131 12.32 9.52 -1.06
C ASP A 131 11.59 9.73 0.28
N LEU A 132 11.91 8.92 1.30
CA LEU A 132 11.31 9.04 2.64
C LEU A 132 11.76 10.30 3.38
N VAL A 133 13.04 10.69 3.25
CA VAL A 133 13.55 11.96 3.81
C VAL A 133 12.90 13.15 3.12
N LEU A 134 12.77 13.10 1.78
CA LEU A 134 12.05 14.11 1.02
C LEU A 134 10.59 14.20 1.50
N ALA A 135 9.92 13.07 1.74
CA ALA A 135 8.58 13.05 2.28
C ALA A 135 8.48 13.84 3.59
N MET A 136 9.39 13.62 4.56
CA MET A 136 9.40 14.38 5.81
C MET A 136 9.61 15.89 5.62
N SER A 137 10.30 16.31 4.56
CA SER A 137 10.54 17.73 4.29
C SER A 137 9.34 18.44 3.67
N VAL A 138 8.46 17.70 2.99
CA VAL A 138 7.32 18.25 2.25
C VAL A 138 6.02 18.14 3.05
N THR A 139 5.92 17.16 3.95
CA THR A 139 4.77 17.02 4.86
C THR A 139 5.09 17.66 6.22
N GLU A 140 4.10 18.29 6.86
CA GLU A 140 4.17 18.47 8.33
C GLU A 140 4.54 17.13 8.97
N TYR A 141 5.47 17.16 9.94
CA TYR A 141 6.08 15.97 10.54
C TYR A 141 5.08 14.81 10.70
N ASP A 142 5.24 13.75 9.91
CA ASP A 142 4.43 12.53 10.00
C ASP A 142 5.24 11.46 10.76
N PRO A 143 4.84 11.08 11.98
CA PRO A 143 5.57 10.11 12.80
C PRO A 143 5.66 8.73 12.14
N ARG A 144 4.79 8.41 11.18
CA ARG A 144 4.86 7.14 10.44
C ARG A 144 6.05 7.12 9.48
N VAL A 145 6.39 8.25 8.87
CA VAL A 145 7.58 8.37 8.03
C VAL A 145 8.84 8.21 8.89
N ALA A 146 8.87 8.87 10.05
CA ALA A 146 9.95 8.71 11.02
C ALA A 146 10.10 7.25 11.50
N ARG A 147 9.00 6.54 11.72
CA ARG A 147 9.01 5.11 12.08
C ARG A 147 9.64 4.26 10.97
N VAL A 148 9.25 4.45 9.72
CA VAL A 148 9.83 3.70 8.58
C VAL A 148 11.32 4.01 8.45
N LEU A 149 11.73 5.28 8.54
CA LEU A 149 13.14 5.67 8.54
C LEU A 149 13.93 5.04 9.69
N HIS A 150 13.35 4.96 10.89
CA HIS A 150 13.97 4.28 12.02
C HIS A 150 14.24 2.80 11.71
N LEU A 151 13.27 2.09 11.12
CA LEU A 151 13.43 0.68 10.72
C LEU A 151 14.51 0.48 9.65
N LEU A 152 14.83 1.51 8.85
CA LEU A 152 15.90 1.42 7.84
C LEU A 152 17.31 1.60 8.43
N VAL A 153 17.41 2.23 9.60
CA VAL A 153 18.67 2.57 10.24
C VAL A 153 18.94 1.66 11.43
N TYR A 154 17.90 1.23 12.13
CA TYR A 154 17.99 0.49 13.39
C TYR A 154 16.97 -0.65 13.44
N GLN A 155 17.43 -1.88 13.69
CA GLN A 155 16.57 -3.02 13.99
C GLN A 155 17.19 -3.90 15.06
N ASP A 156 16.34 -4.58 15.84
CA ASP A 156 16.73 -5.59 16.82
C ASP A 156 17.85 -5.12 17.79
N GLY A 157 17.87 -3.82 18.09
CA GLY A 157 18.88 -3.24 18.99
C GLY A 157 20.21 -2.89 18.33
N GLN A 158 20.31 -2.95 17.00
CA GLN A 158 21.54 -2.74 16.24
C GLN A 158 21.37 -1.67 15.16
N LEU A 159 22.43 -0.88 14.97
CA LEU A 159 22.57 0.04 13.85
C LEU A 159 22.92 -0.77 12.58
N ILE A 160 22.09 -0.68 11.55
CA ILE A 160 22.30 -1.37 10.26
C ILE A 160 23.01 -0.45 9.26
N ARG A 161 22.74 0.86 9.31
CA ARG A 161 23.29 1.88 8.40
C ARG A 161 23.71 3.12 9.14
#